data_AF-A0A9E0HFE4-F1
#
_entry.id   AF-A0A9E0HFE4-F1
#
_cell.length_a   1.000
_cell.length_b   1.000
_cell.length_c   1.000
_cell.angle_alpha   90.00
_cell.angle_beta   90.00
_cell.angle_gamma   90.00
#
_symmetry.space_group_name_H-M   'P 1'
#
loop_
_entity.id
_entity.type
_entity.pdbx_description
1 polymer ?
#
loop_
_entity_poly.entity_id
_entity_poly.type
_entity_poly.pdbx_seq_one_letter_code
_entity_poly.pdbx_strand_id
1 'polypeptide(L)' 'MSAPIALAAVRVPCPLCRKPIHPIAGRCRHCHGDVVGKVAPAPPPARAPRARLGYLAALVVTAVVAAGLQLVVV' A
#
# COMPACT_ATOMS: atom_id res chain seq x y z
N MET A 1 26.03 10.84 -0.12
CA MET A 1 26.25 10.47 -1.54
C MET A 1 25.39 9.25 -1.80
N SER A 2 24.13 9.44 -2.21
CA SER A 2 23.11 8.39 -2.20
C SER A 2 22.88 7.90 -3.64
N ALA A 3 23.33 6.70 -3.95
CA ALA A 3 23.13 6.07 -5.25
C ALA A 3 22.08 4.94 -5.13
N PRO A 4 20.86 5.11 -5.67
CA PRO A 4 19.97 3.99 -5.93
C PRO A 4 19.93 3.72 -7.45
N ILE A 5 21.05 3.27 -8.04
CA ILE A 5 21.12 2.98 -9.50
C ILE A 5 21.40 1.49 -9.79
N ALA A 6 21.40 0.62 -8.78
CA ALA A 6 21.67 -0.80 -9.00
C ALA A 6 20.50 -1.55 -9.68
N LEU A 7 19.27 -1.03 -9.63
CA LEU A 7 18.12 -1.65 -10.33
C LEU A 7 18.05 -1.32 -11.84
N ALA A 8 18.77 -0.30 -12.31
CA ALA A 8 18.67 0.18 -13.69
C ALA A 8 19.37 -0.73 -14.72
N ALA A 9 20.20 -1.67 -14.27
CA ALA A 9 21.04 -2.48 -15.16
C ALA A 9 20.42 -3.82 -15.58
N VAL A 10 19.38 -4.31 -14.90
CA VAL A 10 18.75 -5.58 -15.26
C VAL A 10 17.82 -5.34 -16.45
N ARG A 11 18.26 -5.74 -17.65
CA ARG A 11 17.40 -5.76 -18.85
C ARG A 11 16.86 -7.17 -19.08
N VAL A 12 15.57 -7.28 -19.35
CA VAL A 12 14.91 -8.55 -19.67
C VAL A 12 14.57 -8.60 -21.17
N PRO A 13 14.56 -9.78 -21.81
CA PRO A 13 14.17 -9.88 -23.21
C PRO A 13 12.66 -9.61 -23.38
N CYS A 14 12.28 -8.79 -24.36
CA CYS A 14 10.89 -8.59 -24.72
C CYS A 14 10.26 -9.91 -25.21
N PRO A 15 9.07 -10.31 -24.74
CA PRO A 15 8.43 -11.56 -25.15
C PRO A 15 8.07 -11.61 -26.64
N LEU A 16 7.89 -10.45 -27.29
CA LEU A 16 7.49 -10.35 -28.69
C LEU A 16 8.70 -10.34 -29.64
N CYS A 17 9.62 -9.40 -29.44
CA CYS A 17 10.74 -9.17 -30.36
C CYS A 17 12.11 -9.60 -29.82
N ARG A 18 12.16 -10.13 -28.58
CA ARG A 18 13.36 -10.60 -27.87
C ARG A 18 14.45 -9.55 -27.63
N LYS A 19 14.23 -8.28 -27.99
CA LYS A 19 15.17 -7.19 -27.70
C LYS A 19 15.16 -6.87 -26.20
N PRO A 20 16.31 -6.42 -25.65
CA PRO A 20 16.40 -6.07 -24.24
C PRO A 20 15.52 -4.85 -23.92
N ILE A 21 14.68 -4.98 -22.90
CA ILE A 21 13.78 -3.94 -22.39
C ILE A 21 13.95 -3.78 -20.89
N HIS A 22 13.49 -2.65 -20.36
CA HIS A 22 13.43 -2.41 -18.92
C HIS A 22 12.34 -3.31 -18.31
N PRO A 23 12.56 -3.93 -17.13
CA PRO A 23 11.60 -4.87 -16.53
C PRO A 23 10.27 -4.21 -16.12
N ILE A 24 10.29 -2.89 -15.89
CA ILE A 24 9.10 -2.07 -15.59
C ILE A 24 8.50 -1.45 -16.87
N ALA A 25 9.06 -1.73 -18.06
CA ALA A 25 8.52 -1.20 -19.30
C ALA A 25 7.18 -1.86 -19.63
N GLY A 26 6.09 -1.09 -19.59
CA GLY A 26 4.78 -1.55 -20.04
C GLY A 26 4.69 -1.72 -21.56
N ARG A 27 5.58 -1.08 -22.32
CA ARG A 27 5.59 -1.13 -23.80
C ARG A 27 7.01 -1.25 -24.33
N CYS A 28 7.21 -2.10 -25.32
CA CYS A 28 8.50 -2.25 -25.98
C CYS A 28 8.76 -1.11 -26.98
N ARG A 29 9.92 -0.45 -26.89
CA ARG A 29 10.31 0.61 -27.84
C ARG A 29 10.77 0.10 -29.22
N HIS A 30 11.05 -1.20 -29.34
CA HIS A 30 11.54 -1.80 -30.59
C HIS A 30 10.41 -2.30 -31.49
N CYS A 31 9.42 -2.96 -30.90
CA CYS A 31 8.29 -3.54 -31.64
C CYS A 31 6.95 -2.87 -31.31
N HIS A 32 6.95 -1.86 -30.44
CA HIS A 32 5.75 -1.11 -30.02
C HIS A 32 4.64 -1.93 -29.35
N GLY A 33 4.87 -3.23 -29.09
CA GLY A 33 3.91 -4.11 -28.42
C GLY A 33 3.91 -3.92 -26.90
N ASP A 34 2.75 -4.11 -26.30
CA ASP A 34 2.53 -4.02 -24.86
C ASP A 34 3.04 -5.28 -24.15
N VAL A 35 3.80 -5.08 -23.07
CA VAL A 35 4.48 -6.12 -22.30
C VAL A 35 3.75 -6.39 -20.97
N VAL A 36 2.64 -5.68 -20.72
CA VAL A 36 1.94 -5.63 -19.44
C VAL A 36 1.36 -7.00 -19.07
N GLY A 37 2.05 -7.70 -18.17
CA GLY A 37 1.41 -8.54 -17.16
C GLY A 37 0.76 -7.61 -16.14
N LYS A 38 -0.57 -7.54 -16.13
CA LYS A 38 -1.34 -6.74 -15.18
C LYS A 38 -1.12 -7.27 -13.76
N VAL A 39 -0.13 -6.73 -13.04
CA VAL A 39 -0.23 -6.70 -11.58
C VAL A 39 -1.17 -5.55 -11.27
N ALA A 40 -2.47 -5.86 -11.20
CA ALA A 40 -3.42 -4.93 -10.62
C ALA A 40 -2.86 -4.54 -9.23
N PRO A 41 -2.75 -3.24 -8.90
CA PRO A 41 -2.39 -2.86 -7.55
C PRO A 41 -3.41 -3.52 -6.62
N ALA A 42 -2.92 -4.34 -5.69
CA ALA A 42 -3.77 -4.99 -4.70
C ALA A 42 -4.63 -3.89 -4.04
N PRO A 43 -5.96 -4.11 -3.93
CA PRO A 43 -6.82 -3.10 -3.32
C PRO A 43 -6.29 -2.76 -1.92
N PRO A 44 -6.30 -1.47 -1.51
CA PRO A 44 -5.86 -1.08 -0.18
C PRO A 44 -6.64 -1.88 0.86
N PRO A 45 -6.01 -2.34 1.96
CA PRO A 45 -6.70 -3.11 2.97
C PRO A 45 -7.89 -2.30 3.47
N ALA A 46 -9.09 -2.84 3.30
CA ALA A 46 -10.32 -2.22 3.78
C ALA A 46 -10.12 -1.89 5.27
N ARG A 47 -10.12 -0.60 5.61
CA ARG A 47 -10.03 -0.12 6.99
C ARG A 47 -11.16 -0.79 7.78
N ALA A 48 -10.80 -1.76 8.62
CA ALA A 48 -11.77 -2.57 9.33
C ALA A 48 -12.63 -1.68 10.25
N PRO A 49 -13.97 -1.80 10.20
CA PRO A 49 -14.90 -1.02 11.03
C PRO A 49 -14.72 -1.26 12.55
N ARG A 50 -13.95 -2.29 12.93
CA ARG A 50 -13.63 -2.65 14.32
C ARG A 50 -12.86 -1.55 15.07
N ALA A 51 -12.03 -0.76 14.38
CA ALA A 51 -11.26 0.32 15.02
C ALA A 51 -12.17 1.46 15.52
N ARG A 52 -13.26 1.76 14.80
CA ARG A 52 -14.22 2.78 15.22
C ARG A 52 -15.04 2.33 16.43
N LEU A 53 -15.42 1.04 16.48
CA LEU A 53 -16.15 0.50 17.63
C LEU A 53 -15.28 0.47 18.90
N GLY A 54 -14.00 0.09 18.78
CA GLY A 54 -13.07 0.12 19.91
C GLY A 54 -12.86 1.53 20.48
N TYR A 55 -12.74 2.54 19.63
CA TYR A 55 -12.60 3.93 20.06
C TYR A 55 -13.86 4.46 20.77
N LEU A 56 -15.05 4.17 20.24
CA LEU A 56 -16.31 4.56 20.88
C LEU A 56 -16.50 3.87 22.23
N ALA A 57 -16.21 2.58 22.34
CA ALA A 57 -16.28 1.85 23.61
C ALA A 57 -15.30 2.44 24.65
N ALA A 58 -14.06 2.77 24.23
CA ALA A 58 -13.09 3.40 25.11
C ALA A 58 -13.55 4.78 25.61
N LEU A 59 -14.16 5.60 24.75
CA LEU A 59 -14.72 6.90 25.17
C LEU A 59 -15.84 6.74 26.20
N VAL A 60 -16.76 5.79 26.00
CA VAL A 60 -17.85 5.53 26.95
C VAL A 60 -17.32 5.06 28.29
N VAL A 61 -16.38 4.11 28.31
CA VAL A 61 -15.75 3.62 29.55
C VAL A 61 -15.05 4.77 30.29
N THR A 62 -14.28 5.59 29.58
CA THR A 62 -13.58 6.73 30.18
C THR A 62 -14.57 7.74 30.78
N ALA A 63 -15.68 8.02 30.09
CA ALA A 63 -16.71 8.94 30.59
C ALA A 63 -17.40 8.40 31.85
N VAL A 64 -17.74 7.11 31.89
CA VAL A 64 -18.35 6.46 33.06
C VAL A 64 -17.39 6.48 34.26
N VAL A 65 -16.12 6.17 34.05
CA VAL A 65 -15.09 6.20 35.11
C VAL A 65 -14.90 7.63 35.63
N ALA A 66 -14.81 8.63 34.75
CA ALA A 66 -14.66 10.02 35.16
C ALA A 66 -15.87 10.55 35.95
N ALA A 67 -17.10 10.22 35.51
CA ALA A 67 -18.32 10.59 36.22
C ALA A 67 -18.42 9.89 37.59
N GLY A 68 -18.07 8.60 37.65
CA GLY A 68 -17.99 7.86 38.92
C GLY A 68 -16.95 8.44 39.87
N LEU A 69 -15.77 8.80 39.36
CA LEU A 69 -14.72 9.42 40.16
C LEU A 69 -15.16 10.78 40.73
N GLN A 70 -15.86 11.60 39.94
CA GLN A 70 -16.43 12.88 40.40
C GLN A 70 -17.45 12.68 41.53
N LEU A 71 -18.28 11.63 41.48
CA LEU A 71 -19.24 11.32 42.54
C LEU A 71 -18.60 10.79 43.84
N VAL A 72 -17.36 10.28 43.77
CA VAL A 72 -16.62 9.77 44.94
C VAL A 72 -15.76 10.86 45.59
N VAL A 73 -15.40 11.90 44.83
CA VAL A 73 -14.52 12.98 45.30
C VAL A 73 -15.30 14.19 45.85
N VAL A 74 -16.61 14.29 45.56
CA VAL A 74 -17.56 15.25 46.18
C VAL A 74 -18.18 14.65 47.43
#